data_AF-A0A960WDY4-F1
#
_entry.id   AF-A0A960WDY4-F1
#
_cell.length_a   1.000
_cell.length_b   1.000
_cell.length_c   1.000
_cell.angle_alpha   90.00
_cell.angle_beta   90.00
_cell.angle_gamma   90.00
#
_symmetry.space_group_name_H-M   'P 1'
#
loop_
_entity.id
_entity.type
_entity.pdbx_description
1 polymer ?
#
loop_
_entity_poly.entity_id
_entity_poly.type
_entity_poly.pdbx_seq_one_letter_code
_entity_poly.pdbx_strand_id
1 'polypeptide(L)'
;MSALIPMVVEQTHRGERSYDIYSRLLKERIIFLSTAINDEIANLIVAQLLFLESDNPEKDIHMYINSPGGSVYAGMAIYDTMQHIKPNVSTFCLGMAASMAAVLLAAGEKGNRFSLPHSRVMIHQP
;
A
#
# COMPACT_ATOMS: atom_id res chain seq x y z
N MET A 1 -14.42 11.91 -13.88
CA MET A 1 -14.56 10.70 -14.72
C MET A 1 -13.69 9.61 -14.11
N SER A 2 -14.28 8.48 -13.73
CA SER A 2 -13.48 7.32 -13.33
C SER A 2 -12.83 6.75 -14.59
N ALA A 3 -11.50 6.66 -14.62
CA ALA A 3 -10.80 6.00 -15.71
C ALA A 3 -11.14 4.50 -15.69
N LEU A 4 -11.40 3.91 -16.85
CA LEU A 4 -11.57 2.45 -16.98
C LEU A 4 -10.30 1.76 -16.50
N ILE A 5 -10.42 0.86 -15.51
CA ILE A 5 -9.31 0.05 -15.01
C ILE A 5 -9.07 -1.08 -16.01
N PRO A 6 -7.85 -1.22 -16.59
CA PRO A 6 -7.54 -2.29 -17.52
C PRO A 6 -7.63 -3.67 -16.88
N MET A 7 -8.07 -4.64 -17.68
CA MET A 7 -8.07 -6.06 -17.33
C MET A 7 -6.84 -6.76 -17.91
N VAL A 8 -6.28 -7.69 -17.15
CA VAL A 8 -5.15 -8.54 -17.55
C VAL A 8 -5.54 -10.01 -17.43
N VAL A 9 -5.06 -10.82 -18.36
CA VAL A 9 -5.31 -12.27 -18.39
C VAL A 9 -4.06 -13.00 -17.91
N GLU A 10 -4.22 -13.87 -16.92
CA GLU A 10 -3.16 -14.75 -16.41
C GLU A 10 -3.46 -16.19 -16.84
N GLN A 11 -2.49 -16.83 -17.49
CA GLN A 11 -2.56 -18.26 -17.77
C GLN A 11 -2.12 -19.04 -16.53
N THR A 12 -2.99 -19.93 -16.06
CA THR A 12 -2.72 -20.83 -14.94
C THR A 12 -2.85 -22.28 -15.41
N HIS A 13 -2.35 -23.23 -14.62
CA HIS A 13 -2.53 -24.67 -14.88
C HIS A 13 -4.00 -25.10 -14.99
N ARG A 14 -4.95 -24.29 -14.50
CA ARG A 14 -6.40 -24.54 -14.55
C ARG A 14 -7.12 -23.73 -15.65
N GLY A 15 -6.37 -23.07 -16.53
CA GLY A 15 -6.90 -22.22 -17.60
C GLY A 15 -6.62 -20.73 -17.38
N GLU A 16 -7.36 -19.89 -18.08
CA GLU A 16 -7.20 -18.43 -18.05
C GLU A 16 -8.05 -17.80 -16.95
N ARG A 17 -7.46 -16.83 -16.23
CA ARG A 17 -8.17 -16.02 -15.25
C ARG A 17 -7.91 -14.54 -15.51
N SER A 18 -8.98 -13.76 -15.54
CA SER A 18 -8.93 -12.32 -15.74
C SER A 18 -8.97 -11.59 -14.40
N TYR A 19 -8.12 -10.58 -14.24
CA TYR A 19 -8.08 -9.68 -13.09
C TYR A 19 -8.04 -8.24 -13.59
N ASP A 20 -8.56 -7.30 -12.81
CA ASP A 20 -8.14 -5.91 -13.01
C ASP A 20 -6.67 -5.76 -12.60
N ILE A 21 -6.00 -4.74 -13.13
CA ILE A 21 -4.56 -4.57 -12.91
C ILE A 21 -4.19 -4.46 -11.42
N TYR A 22 -5.03 -3.88 -10.56
CA TYR A 22 -4.74 -3.75 -9.14
C TYR A 22 -4.91 -5.09 -8.43
N SER A 23 -5.97 -5.84 -8.71
CA SER A 23 -6.13 -7.21 -8.20
C SER A 23 -4.98 -8.11 -8.62
N ARG A 24 -4.46 -7.96 -9.84
CA ARG A 24 -3.28 -8.71 -10.29
C ARG A 24 -2.03 -8.35 -9.50
N LEU A 25 -1.82 -7.07 -9.19
CA LEU A 25 -0.67 -6.60 -8.40
C LEU A 25 -0.80 -6.98 -6.91
N LEU A 26 -2.00 -6.99 -6.35
CA LEU A 26 -2.24 -7.46 -4.99
C LEU A 26 -1.85 -8.95 -4.84
N LYS A 27 -2.04 -9.77 -5.87
CA LYS A 27 -1.54 -11.16 -5.89
C LYS A 27 -0.01 -11.25 -5.81
N GLU A 28 0.70 -10.24 -6.29
CA GLU A 28 2.16 -10.07 -6.08
C GLU A 28 2.48 -9.32 -4.76
N ARG A 29 1.50 -9.21 -3.85
CA ARG A 29 1.61 -8.58 -2.54
C ARG A 29 1.91 -7.08 -2.58
N ILE A 30 1.45 -6.42 -3.64
CA ILE A 30 1.60 -4.97 -3.83
C ILE A 30 0.31 -4.25 -3.44
N ILE A 31 0.42 -3.30 -2.51
CA ILE A 31 -0.68 -2.40 -2.07
C ILE A 31 -0.35 -0.97 -2.52
N PHE A 32 -1.35 -0.25 -3.03
CA PHE A 32 -1.22 1.16 -3.39
C PHE A 32 -1.96 2.08 -2.41
N LEU A 33 -1.26 3.10 -1.90
CA LEU A 33 -1.81 4.28 -1.25
C LEU A 33 -1.60 5.49 -2.16
N SER A 34 -2.52 5.70 -3.09
CA SER A 34 -2.40 6.70 -4.17
C SER A 34 -3.36 7.90 -4.04
N THR A 35 -4.04 8.01 -2.90
CA THR A 35 -5.10 9.01 -2.65
C THR A 35 -4.91 9.66 -1.28
N ALA A 36 -5.73 10.67 -0.97
CA ALA A 36 -5.81 11.21 0.38
C ALA A 36 -6.29 10.14 1.36
N ILE A 37 -5.70 10.12 2.56
CA ILE A 37 -6.04 9.14 3.59
C ILE A 37 -7.36 9.57 4.26
N ASN A 38 -8.38 8.72 4.16
CA ASN A 38 -9.63 8.80 4.90
C ASN A 38 -9.99 7.41 5.44
N ASP A 39 -11.09 7.29 6.18
CA ASP A 39 -11.46 6.05 6.84
C ASP A 39 -11.73 4.90 5.85
N GLU A 40 -12.31 5.21 4.69
CA GLU A 40 -12.60 4.21 3.64
C GLU A 40 -11.30 3.65 3.05
N ILE A 41 -10.36 4.52 2.67
CA ILE A 41 -9.07 4.13 2.10
C ILE A 41 -8.23 3.39 3.14
N ALA A 42 -8.23 3.84 4.39
CA ALA A 42 -7.53 3.17 5.47
C ALA A 42 -8.10 1.77 5.71
N ASN A 43 -9.42 1.62 5.79
CA ASN A 43 -10.06 0.32 5.95
C ASN A 43 -9.75 -0.64 4.79
N LEU A 44 -9.70 -0.13 3.55
CA LEU A 44 -9.32 -0.93 2.38
C LEU A 44 -7.85 -1.40 2.44
N ILE A 45 -6.93 -0.55 2.90
CA ILE A 45 -5.51 -0.91 3.06
C ILE A 45 -5.34 -1.92 4.20
N VAL A 46 -6.00 -1.71 5.34
CA VAL A 46 -6.00 -2.64 6.48
C VAL A 46 -6.52 -4.03 6.06
N ALA A 47 -7.63 -4.07 5.32
CA ALA A 47 -8.16 -5.34 4.81
C ALA A 47 -7.16 -6.07 3.88
N GLN A 48 -6.46 -5.34 2.99
CA GLN A 48 -5.43 -5.93 2.13
C GLN A 48 -4.23 -6.44 2.92
N LEU A 49 -3.77 -5.71 3.94
CA LEU A 49 -2.67 -6.13 4.81
C LEU A 49 -2.99 -7.44 5.53
N LEU A 50 -4.16 -7.53 6.16
CA LEU A 50 -4.62 -8.74 6.86
C LEU A 50 -4.84 -9.91 5.90
N PHE A 51 -5.37 -9.65 4.71
CA PHE A 51 -5.52 -10.66 3.66
C PHE A 51 -4.16 -11.25 3.26
N LEU A 52 -3.16 -10.40 3.01
CA LEU A 52 -1.83 -10.82 2.60
C LEU A 52 -1.07 -11.57 3.70
N GLU A 53 -1.26 -11.18 4.97
CA GLU A 53 -0.78 -11.94 6.12
C GLU A 53 -1.40 -13.35 6.15
N SER A 54 -2.73 -13.45 6.00
CA SER A 54 -3.42 -14.74 6.01
C SER A 54 -3.04 -15.63 4.82
N ASP A 55 -2.75 -15.05 3.65
CA ASP A 55 -2.32 -15.79 2.46
C ASP A 55 -0.91 -16.37 2.64
N ASN A 56 0.02 -15.56 3.14
CA ASN A 56 1.36 -16.01 3.48
C ASN A 56 2.02 -15.07 4.50
N PRO A 57 2.18 -15.48 5.78
CA PRO A 57 2.71 -14.62 6.83
C PRO A 57 4.24 -14.42 6.75
N GLU A 58 4.94 -15.24 5.98
CA GLU A 58 6.41 -15.22 5.88
C GLU A 58 6.92 -14.37 4.70
N LYS A 59 6.02 -13.93 3.81
CA LYS A 59 6.39 -13.15 2.62
C LYS A 59 6.15 -11.67 2.84
N ASP A 60 7.15 -10.87 2.50
CA ASP A 60 7.06 -9.40 2.55
C ASP A 60 5.87 -8.85 1.75
N ILE A 61 5.39 -7.69 2.17
CA ILE A 61 4.36 -6.89 1.51
C ILE A 61 5.02 -5.62 0.99
N HIS A 62 4.65 -5.17 -0.20
CA HIS A 62 5.19 -3.97 -0.81
C HIS A 62 4.11 -2.88 -0.90
N MET A 63 4.25 -1.83 -0.09
CA MET A 63 3.34 -0.69 -0.06
C MET A 63 3.89 0.49 -0.86
N TYR A 64 3.21 0.83 -1.95
CA TYR A 64 3.54 1.93 -2.85
C TYR A 64 2.73 3.16 -2.46
N ILE A 65 3.42 4.25 -2.08
CA ILE A 65 2.83 5.45 -1.47
C ILE A 65 3.02 6.64 -2.40
N ASN A 66 1.90 7.20 -2.86
CA ASN A 66 1.78 8.49 -3.53
C ASN A 66 0.58 9.26 -2.95
N SER A 67 0.76 9.89 -1.79
CA SER A 67 -0.34 10.50 -1.05
C SER A 67 0.04 11.83 -0.43
N PRO A 68 -0.87 12.82 -0.46
CA PRO A 68 -0.69 14.08 0.24
C PRO A 68 -0.89 13.96 1.76
N GLY A 69 -1.20 12.76 2.27
CA GLY A 69 -1.63 12.54 3.65
C GLY A 69 -3.15 12.60 3.79
N GLY A 70 -3.65 12.92 4.98
CA GLY A 70 -5.08 12.97 5.26
C GLY A 70 -5.38 12.81 6.75
N SER A 71 -6.47 12.11 7.08
CA SER A 71 -6.87 11.84 8.46
C SER A 71 -5.76 11.11 9.22
N VAL A 72 -5.31 11.71 10.33
CA VAL A 72 -4.28 11.14 11.21
C VAL A 72 -4.76 9.83 11.82
N TYR A 73 -6.01 9.78 12.31
CA TYR A 73 -6.56 8.58 12.93
C TYR A 73 -6.75 7.43 11.93
N ALA A 74 -7.22 7.74 10.71
CA ALA A 74 -7.30 6.74 9.64
C ALA A 74 -5.89 6.22 9.28
N GLY A 75 -4.90 7.11 9.22
CA GLY A 75 -3.50 6.71 9.02
C GLY A 75 -2.96 5.83 10.15
N MET A 76 -3.37 6.05 11.40
CA MET A 76 -2.98 5.21 12.53
C MET A 76 -3.53 3.80 12.44
N ALA A 77 -4.75 3.60 11.91
CA ALA A 77 -5.23 2.25 11.65
C ALA A 77 -4.32 1.48 10.68
N ILE A 78 -3.81 2.15 9.64
CA ILE A 78 -2.85 1.54 8.71
C ILE A 78 -1.52 1.26 9.43
N TYR A 79 -0.98 2.27 10.13
CA TYR A 79 0.29 2.17 10.85
C TYR A 79 0.27 1.01 11.85
N ASP A 80 -0.73 0.95 12.73
CA ASP A 80 -0.84 -0.09 13.76
C ASP A 80 -0.95 -1.48 13.12
N THR A 81 -1.68 -1.59 11.99
CA THR A 81 -1.77 -2.84 11.25
C THR A 81 -0.43 -3.26 10.66
N MET A 82 0.34 -2.32 10.07
CA MET A 82 1.69 -2.60 9.56
C MET A 82 2.61 -3.15 10.68
N GLN A 83 2.45 -2.64 11.91
CA GLN A 83 3.23 -3.13 13.06
C GLN A 83 2.69 -4.44 13.66
N HIS A 84 1.41 -4.73 13.48
CA HIS A 84 0.75 -5.89 14.06
C HIS A 84 0.99 -7.18 13.28
N ILE A 85 0.95 -7.09 11.95
CA ILE A 85 1.04 -8.26 11.08
C ILE A 85 2.46 -8.84 11.09
N LYS A 86 2.58 -10.15 10.84
CA LYS A 86 3.87 -10.84 10.76
C LYS A 86 4.75 -10.44 9.55
N PRO A 87 4.21 -10.28 8.33
CA PRO A 87 5.01 -9.88 7.19
C PRO A 87 5.72 -8.55 7.38
N ASN A 88 6.96 -8.45 6.90
CA ASN A 88 7.60 -7.14 6.79
C ASN A 88 6.86 -6.30 5.73
N VAL A 89 6.61 -5.03 6.05
CA VAL A 89 6.03 -4.09 5.09
C VAL A 89 7.14 -3.21 4.52
N SER A 90 7.54 -3.48 3.28
CA SER A 90 8.43 -2.60 2.51
C SER A 90 7.65 -1.41 1.97
N THR A 91 8.16 -0.20 2.10
CA THR A 91 7.46 1.02 1.66
C THR A 91 8.22 1.73 0.56
N PHE A 92 7.52 2.20 -0.47
CA PHE A 92 8.10 2.87 -1.64
C PHE A 92 7.39 4.21 -1.87
N CYS A 93 8.12 5.32 -1.82
CA CYS A 93 7.57 6.63 -2.18
C CYS A 93 7.66 6.87 -3.69
N LEU A 94 6.51 7.10 -4.32
CA LEU A 94 6.38 7.49 -5.72
C LEU A 94 5.67 8.83 -5.77
N GLY A 95 6.27 9.84 -6.41
CA GLY A 95 5.66 11.17 -6.49
C GLY A 95 5.76 11.91 -5.15
N MET A 96 4.84 11.66 -4.21
CA MET A 96 4.92 12.28 -2.88
C MET A 96 4.45 11.40 -1.73
N ALA A 97 5.07 11.57 -0.57
CA ALA A 97 4.56 11.13 0.72
C ALA A 97 4.59 12.32 1.68
N ALA A 98 3.43 12.93 1.91
CA ALA A 98 3.31 14.12 2.73
C ALA A 98 2.45 13.89 3.96
N SER A 99 2.73 14.61 5.05
CA SER A 99 1.96 14.55 6.29
C SER A 99 1.86 13.10 6.81
N MET A 100 0.65 12.59 7.08
CA MET A 100 0.43 11.21 7.51
C MET A 100 1.01 10.16 6.53
N ALA A 101 1.07 10.43 5.23
CA ALA A 101 1.71 9.50 4.29
C ALA A 101 3.23 9.42 4.48
N ALA A 102 3.88 10.51 4.91
CA ALA A 102 5.31 10.51 5.25
C ALA A 102 5.59 9.65 6.50
N VAL A 103 4.66 9.64 7.46
CA VAL A 103 4.73 8.76 8.64
C VAL A 103 4.62 7.30 8.22
N LEU A 104 3.66 6.94 7.37
CA LEU A 104 3.52 5.58 6.84
C LEU A 104 4.75 5.14 6.03
N LEU A 105 5.32 6.03 5.23
CA LEU A 105 6.58 5.76 4.53
C LEU A 105 7.73 5.47 5.52
N ALA A 106 7.78 6.17 6.64
CA ALA A 106 8.81 5.94 7.66
C ALA A 106 8.56 4.65 8.48
N ALA A 107 7.31 4.17 8.53
CA ALA A 107 6.86 3.00 9.27
C ALA A 107 7.18 1.65 8.62
N GLY A 108 7.63 1.64 7.37
CA GLY A 108 8.09 0.40 6.73
C GLY A 108 9.25 -0.27 7.47
N GLU A 109 9.45 -1.55 7.20
CA GLU A 109 10.49 -2.36 7.83
C GLU A 109 11.87 -1.71 7.72
N LYS A 110 12.68 -1.80 8.78
CA LYS A 110 13.97 -1.12 8.85
C LYS A 110 14.91 -1.66 7.77
N GLY A 111 15.35 -0.75 6.89
CA GLY A 111 16.19 -1.08 5.74
C GLY A 111 15.42 -1.33 4.44
N ASN A 112 14.08 -1.43 4.52
CA ASN A 112 13.17 -1.67 3.39
C ASN A 112 12.25 -0.47 3.11
N ARG A 113 12.79 0.74 3.26
CA ARG A 113 12.08 2.00 3.01
C ARG A 113 12.76 2.76 1.88
N PHE A 114 12.06 2.90 0.77
CA PHE A 114 12.62 3.37 -0.48
C PHE A 114 11.89 4.61 -0.99
N SER A 115 12.58 5.40 -1.81
CA SER A 115 12.01 6.56 -2.48
C SER A 115 12.58 6.64 -3.88
N LEU A 116 11.73 6.91 -4.87
CA LEU A 116 12.20 7.16 -6.23
C LEU A 116 12.95 8.51 -6.31
N PRO A 117 13.86 8.69 -7.30
CA PRO A 117 14.78 9.84 -7.34
C PRO A 117 14.13 11.24 -7.36
N HIS A 118 12.88 11.33 -7.82
CA HIS A 118 12.14 12.60 -7.93
C HIS A 118 10.97 12.72 -6.96
N SER A 119 10.83 11.76 -6.05
CA SER A 119 9.78 11.78 -5.04
C SER A 119 10.03 12.85 -3.98
N ARG A 120 8.96 13.40 -3.42
CA ARG A 120 9.01 14.41 -2.35
C ARG A 120 8.45 13.84 -1.05
N VAL A 121 9.23 13.97 0.02
CA VAL A 121 8.78 13.64 1.37
C VAL A 121 8.59 14.92 2.15
N MET A 122 7.42 15.12 2.75
CA MET A 122 7.09 16.33 3.49
C MET A 122 6.53 15.98 4.86
N ILE A 123 7.20 16.45 5.90
CA ILE A 123 6.74 16.36 7.28
C ILE A 123 6.40 17.76 7.79
N HIS A 124 5.31 17.86 8.55
CA HIS A 124 4.91 19.08 9.25
C HIS A 124 4.12 18.72 10.51
N GLN A 125 4.04 19.64 11.45
CA GLN A 125 3.18 19.48 12.63
C GLN A 125 1.69 19.61 12.24
N PRO A 126 0.77 18.89 12.92
CA PRO A 126 -0.67 19.04 12.73
C PRO A 126 -1.18 20.47 12.91
#